data_AF-A0A0C3QAH0-F1
#
_entry.id   AF-A0A0C3QAH0-F1
#
_cell.length_a   1.000
_cell.length_b   1.000
_cell.length_c   1.000
_cell.angle_alpha   90.00
_cell.angle_beta   90.00
_cell.angle_gamma   90.00
#
_symmetry.space_group_name_H-M   'P 1'
#
loop_
_entity.id
_entity.type
_entity.pdbx_description
1 polymer ?
#
loop_
_entity_poly.entity_id
_entity_poly.type
_entity_poly.pdbx_seq_one_letter_code
_entity_poly.pdbx_strand_id
1 'polypeptide(L)'
;MQGINLSFQASVFGGLLYVTITRGNTQAAGQLYAAEIWVMLSLCLFAGILTANPEFEPSEPVFSTVIHTASQQTVSVLIFWYTVWFVYTGMDQMAHPPCSRYLFSMAKVDMYHWYRVGWKIVVIPCAIMATIIFVASLRMVLLLLKKPEPKSESEKAMEAQISGVKSYSKYILLALTIFKFFVLGFTVASTELIIRWNHIQNVNSIGGTGQLIPLIVACLAFIRLLYKFFTDFKNRSPSPIVGSQVDPKVDVGVPAKPEDPDKSA
;
A
#
# COMPACT_ATOMS: atom_id res chain seq x y z
N MET A 1 -8.24 6.22 -1.93
CA MET A 1 -7.34 6.71 -0.86
C MET A 1 -5.85 6.62 -1.23
N GLN A 2 -5.49 5.91 -2.29
CA GLN A 2 -4.10 5.62 -2.66
C GLN A 2 -3.24 6.88 -2.87
N GLY A 3 -3.80 7.94 -3.46
CA GLY A 3 -3.08 9.21 -3.65
C GLY A 3 -2.65 9.90 -2.33
N ILE A 4 -3.52 9.89 -1.31
CA ILE A 4 -3.23 10.50 0.00
C ILE A 4 -2.06 9.78 0.67
N ASN A 5 -2.05 8.44 0.60
CA ASN A 5 -0.97 7.66 1.20
C ASN A 5 0.38 7.91 0.51
N LEU A 6 0.38 7.98 -0.82
CA LEU A 6 1.58 8.30 -1.59
C LEU A 6 2.12 9.68 -1.24
N SER A 7 1.26 10.71 -1.21
CA SER A 7 1.67 12.07 -0.85
C SER A 7 2.21 12.14 0.58
N PHE A 8 1.56 11.48 1.52
CA PHE A 8 2.03 11.39 2.91
C PHE A 8 3.39 10.70 2.99
N GLN A 9 3.54 9.52 2.36
CA GLN A 9 4.79 8.76 2.35
C GLN A 9 5.93 9.55 1.69
N ALA A 10 5.67 10.19 0.56
CA ALA A 10 6.64 11.05 -0.13
C ALA A 10 7.02 12.28 0.71
N SER A 11 6.05 12.89 1.41
CA SER A 11 6.30 14.03 2.29
C SER A 11 7.13 13.65 3.51
N VAL A 12 6.79 12.55 4.20
CA VAL A 12 7.56 12.04 5.34
C VAL A 12 8.98 11.66 4.90
N PHE A 13 9.11 10.96 3.78
CA PHE A 13 10.42 10.59 3.24
C PHE A 13 11.25 11.80 2.81
N GLY A 14 10.63 12.78 2.13
CA GLY A 14 11.29 14.03 1.74
C GLY A 14 11.75 14.84 2.95
N GLY A 15 10.91 14.94 3.99
CA GLY A 15 11.27 15.57 5.27
C GLY A 15 12.42 14.85 5.96
N LEU A 16 12.41 13.52 5.97
CA LEU A 16 13.48 12.71 6.52
C LEU A 16 14.81 12.93 5.77
N LEU A 17 14.78 12.91 4.43
CA LEU A 17 15.95 13.21 3.61
C LEU A 17 16.49 14.62 3.88
N TYR A 18 15.59 15.61 3.91
CA TYR A 18 15.97 17.00 4.19
C TYR A 18 16.66 17.13 5.55
N VAL A 19 16.08 16.55 6.61
CA VAL A 19 16.67 16.58 7.96
C VAL A 19 18.01 15.85 7.99
N THR A 20 18.11 14.70 7.32
CA THR A 20 19.36 13.92 7.22
C THR A 20 20.46 14.72 6.53
N ILE A 21 20.17 15.36 5.40
CA ILE A 21 21.15 16.12 4.61
C ILE A 21 21.58 17.40 5.35
N THR A 22 20.61 18.16 5.86
CA THR A 22 20.89 19.48 6.46
C THR A 22 21.51 19.37 7.85
N ARG A 23 21.16 18.33 8.61
CA ARG A 23 21.59 18.19 10.00
C ARG A 23 22.52 17.01 10.27
N GLY A 24 22.65 16.06 9.35
CA GLY A 24 23.44 14.84 9.57
C GLY A 24 24.92 15.09 9.84
N ASN A 25 25.52 16.11 9.20
CA ASN A 25 26.95 16.42 9.34
C ASN A 25 27.27 17.51 10.37
N THR A 26 26.27 18.28 10.82
CA THR A 26 26.48 19.52 11.58
C THR A 26 26.00 19.42 13.02
N GLN A 27 25.35 18.33 13.40
CA GLN A 27 24.83 18.18 14.76
C GLN A 27 25.95 17.84 15.75
N ALA A 28 26.25 18.81 16.62
CA ALA A 28 26.72 18.48 17.96
C ALA A 28 25.78 17.40 18.53
N ALA A 29 26.36 16.29 18.98
CA ALA A 29 25.64 15.08 19.36
C ALA A 29 24.37 15.38 20.19
N GLY A 30 23.18 15.22 19.61
CA GLY A 30 21.93 15.30 20.38
C GLY A 30 20.67 15.86 19.71
N GLN A 31 20.63 16.11 18.40
CA GLN A 31 19.39 16.64 17.78
C GLN A 31 18.71 15.70 16.77
N LEU A 32 19.34 14.60 16.37
CA LEU A 32 18.70 13.59 15.55
C LEU A 32 19.09 12.22 16.08
N TYR A 33 18.11 11.48 16.55
CA TYR A 33 18.33 10.17 17.14
C TYR A 33 18.04 9.09 16.09
N ALA A 34 18.92 8.10 15.99
CA ALA A 34 18.72 6.98 15.07
C ALA A 34 17.37 6.26 15.29
N ALA A 35 16.88 6.22 16.53
CA ALA A 35 15.56 5.68 16.84
C ALA A 35 14.41 6.47 16.20
N GLU A 36 14.50 7.80 16.11
CA GLU A 36 13.48 8.63 15.47
C GLU A 36 13.41 8.36 13.97
N ILE A 37 14.57 8.32 13.31
CA ILE A 37 14.65 7.98 11.89
C ILE A 37 14.14 6.56 11.66
N TRP A 38 14.49 5.62 12.54
CA TRP A 38 13.98 4.25 12.47
C TRP A 38 12.46 4.20 12.50
N VAL A 39 11.82 4.95 13.40
CA VAL A 39 10.35 5.03 13.49
C VAL A 39 9.78 5.64 12.20
N MET A 40 10.35 6.74 11.70
CA MET A 40 9.90 7.36 10.44
C MET A 40 10.04 6.40 9.25
N LEU A 41 11.15 5.68 9.15
CA LEU A 41 11.38 4.68 8.11
C LEU A 41 10.40 3.52 8.21
N SER A 42 10.15 3.04 9.43
CA SER A 42 9.18 1.97 9.68
C SER A 42 7.79 2.39 9.20
N LEU A 43 7.35 3.62 9.51
CA LEU A 43 6.08 4.15 9.03
C LEU A 43 6.03 4.21 7.49
N CYS A 44 7.11 4.68 6.85
CA CYS A 44 7.23 4.73 5.40
C CYS A 44 7.20 3.34 4.75
N LEU A 45 7.86 2.35 5.33
CA LEU A 45 7.91 0.96 4.81
C LEU A 45 6.57 0.25 4.98
N PHE A 46 5.96 0.34 6.17
CA PHE A 46 4.67 -0.31 6.46
C PHE A 46 3.51 0.33 5.69
N ALA A 47 3.52 1.65 5.50
CA ALA A 47 2.51 2.34 4.69
C ALA A 47 2.43 1.77 3.26
N GLY A 48 3.57 1.44 2.65
CA GLY A 48 3.60 0.80 1.33
C GLY A 48 2.91 -0.57 1.30
N ILE A 49 3.18 -1.42 2.31
CA ILE A 49 2.57 -2.76 2.44
C ILE A 49 1.04 -2.65 2.59
N LEU A 50 0.57 -1.71 3.42
CA LEU A 50 -0.87 -1.53 3.64
C LEU A 50 -1.59 -1.11 2.35
N THR A 51 -0.93 -0.38 1.45
CA THR A 51 -1.51 0.07 0.17
C THR A 51 -1.48 -0.92 -0.98
N ALA A 52 -0.86 -2.09 -0.83
CA ALA A 52 -0.67 -3.04 -1.93
C ALA A 52 -1.94 -3.73 -2.48
N ASN A 53 -3.15 -3.25 -2.14
CA ASN A 53 -4.38 -3.72 -2.78
C ASN A 53 -4.77 -2.75 -3.90
N PRO A 54 -4.51 -3.10 -5.16
CA PRO A 54 -5.18 -2.46 -6.28
C PRO A 54 -6.61 -2.98 -6.31
N GLU A 55 -7.50 -2.32 -5.58
CA GLU A 55 -8.91 -2.41 -5.91
C GLU A 55 -9.06 -1.65 -7.24
N PHE A 56 -8.91 -2.37 -8.35
CA PHE A 56 -9.02 -1.81 -9.68
C PHE A 56 -10.48 -1.46 -9.91
N GLU A 57 -10.84 -0.18 -9.70
CA GLU A 57 -12.13 0.32 -10.17
C GLU A 57 -12.05 0.40 -11.70
N PRO A 58 -12.86 -0.39 -12.44
CA PRO A 58 -12.75 -0.48 -13.90
C PRO A 58 -13.09 0.83 -14.65
N SER A 59 -13.57 1.85 -13.93
CA SER A 59 -13.91 3.17 -14.46
C SER A 59 -12.75 4.17 -14.48
N GLU A 60 -11.65 3.90 -13.78
CA GLU A 60 -10.52 4.83 -13.74
C GLU A 60 -9.68 4.76 -15.04
N PRO A 61 -9.24 5.91 -15.60
CA PRO A 61 -8.39 5.92 -16.77
C PRO A 61 -7.07 5.18 -16.47
N VAL A 62 -6.71 4.24 -17.35
CA VAL A 62 -5.50 3.40 -17.23
C VAL A 62 -4.24 4.22 -16.94
N PHE A 63 -4.12 5.39 -17.58
CA PHE A 63 -3.00 6.31 -17.40
C PHE A 63 -2.84 6.80 -15.95
N SER A 64 -3.93 7.14 -15.25
CA SER A 64 -3.92 7.59 -13.85
C SER A 64 -3.40 6.48 -12.93
N THR A 65 -3.91 5.27 -13.11
CA THR A 65 -3.49 4.08 -12.34
C THR A 65 -2.02 3.75 -12.55
N VAL A 66 -1.55 3.86 -13.80
CA VAL A 66 -0.16 3.63 -14.18
C VAL A 66 0.77 4.65 -13.53
N ILE A 67 0.45 5.95 -13.60
CA ILE A 67 1.26 7.00 -12.96
C ILE A 67 1.32 6.76 -11.46
N HIS A 68 0.17 6.55 -10.82
CA HIS A 68 0.11 6.34 -9.37
C HIS A 68 0.97 5.14 -8.96
N THR A 69 0.84 4.03 -9.66
CA THR A 69 1.62 2.80 -9.40
C THR A 69 3.11 3.06 -9.58
N ALA A 70 3.52 3.71 -10.68
CA ALA A 70 4.91 4.01 -10.96
C ALA A 70 5.51 4.95 -9.88
N SER A 71 4.78 5.99 -9.48
CA SER A 71 5.21 6.90 -8.41
C SER A 71 5.33 6.18 -7.06
N GLN A 72 4.36 5.32 -6.71
CA GLN A 72 4.39 4.52 -5.48
C GLN A 72 5.59 3.57 -5.44
N GLN A 73 5.88 2.88 -6.53
CA GLN A 73 7.05 2.00 -6.63
C GLN A 73 8.37 2.79 -6.57
N THR A 74 8.42 3.95 -7.23
CA THR A 74 9.59 4.85 -7.18
C THR A 74 9.90 5.27 -5.74
N VAL A 75 8.91 5.77 -5.00
CA VAL A 75 9.07 6.17 -3.60
C VAL A 75 9.50 4.97 -2.73
N SER A 76 8.90 3.80 -2.96
CA SER A 76 9.24 2.58 -2.22
C SER A 76 10.70 2.16 -2.44
N VAL A 77 11.18 2.15 -3.69
CA VAL A 77 12.59 1.86 -4.02
C VAL A 77 13.53 2.84 -3.33
N LEU A 78 13.23 4.14 -3.38
CA LEU A 78 14.05 5.17 -2.71
C LEU A 78 14.11 4.95 -1.19
N ILE A 79 13.00 4.61 -0.55
CA ILE A 79 12.95 4.31 0.89
C ILE A 79 13.80 3.06 1.21
N PHE A 80 13.71 1.99 0.42
CA PHE A 80 14.53 0.80 0.66
C PHE A 80 16.03 1.09 0.55
N TRP A 81 16.45 1.81 -0.49
CA TRP A 81 17.85 2.19 -0.66
C TRP A 81 18.34 3.14 0.44
N TYR A 82 17.50 4.08 0.87
CA TYR A 82 17.81 4.91 2.03
C TYR A 82 17.91 4.07 3.32
N THR A 83 17.07 3.05 3.48
CA THR A 83 17.14 2.13 4.63
C THR A 83 18.45 1.34 4.63
N VAL A 84 18.92 0.88 3.46
CA VAL A 84 20.25 0.26 3.31
C VAL A 84 21.33 1.23 3.80
N TRP A 85 21.36 2.45 3.28
CA TRP A 85 22.31 3.48 3.71
C TRP A 85 22.22 3.75 5.22
N PHE A 86 21.00 3.89 5.75
CA PHE A 86 20.75 4.17 7.16
C PHE A 86 21.34 3.08 8.06
N VAL A 87 21.05 1.81 7.78
CA VAL A 87 21.51 0.68 8.61
C VAL A 87 23.04 0.49 8.50
N TYR A 88 23.64 0.76 7.34
CA TYR A 88 25.07 0.56 7.12
C TYR A 88 25.93 1.72 7.63
N THR A 89 25.52 2.95 7.35
CA THR A 89 26.34 4.15 7.57
C THR A 89 25.61 5.18 8.42
N GLY A 90 24.33 5.44 8.14
CA GLY A 90 23.58 6.51 8.81
C GLY A 90 23.53 6.36 10.33
N MET A 91 23.28 5.15 10.83
CA MET A 91 23.24 4.88 12.27
C MET A 91 24.55 5.21 13.00
N ASP A 92 25.70 5.00 12.36
CA ASP A 92 27.01 5.29 12.96
C ASP A 92 27.32 6.79 13.00
N GLN A 93 26.74 7.55 12.08
CA GLN A 93 26.92 9.00 11.99
C GLN A 93 26.02 9.78 12.95
N MET A 94 25.01 9.15 13.54
CA MET A 94 24.03 9.80 14.40
C MET A 94 24.43 9.80 15.87
N ALA A 95 23.78 10.65 16.67
CA ALA A 95 24.04 10.70 18.10
C ALA A 95 23.64 9.38 18.78
N HIS A 96 24.51 8.88 19.66
CA HIS A 96 24.32 7.65 20.43
C HIS A 96 24.10 7.96 21.91
N PRO A 97 23.00 8.66 22.29
CA PRO A 97 22.77 8.91 23.70
C PRO A 97 22.61 7.57 24.43
N PRO A 98 23.08 7.47 25.68
CA PRO A 98 22.93 6.25 26.48
C PRO A 98 21.46 5.84 26.65
N CYS A 99 20.52 6.79 26.49
CA CYS A 99 19.10 6.58 26.69
C CYS A 99 18.32 6.16 25.42
N SER A 100 18.87 6.29 24.20
CA SER A 100 18.13 6.02 22.94
C SER A 100 18.66 4.82 22.14
N ARG A 101 18.90 3.68 22.80
CA ARG A 101 19.50 2.50 22.18
C ARG A 101 18.54 1.34 21.89
N TYR A 102 17.29 1.42 22.35
CA TYR A 102 16.43 0.24 22.36
C TYR A 102 15.38 0.28 21.24
N LEU A 103 15.17 -0.86 20.58
CA LEU A 103 14.08 -1.05 19.64
C LEU A 103 13.16 -2.19 20.10
N PHE A 104 11.91 -2.14 19.64
CA PHE A 104 10.96 -3.22 19.84
C PHE A 104 11.10 -4.30 18.77
N SER A 105 11.46 -5.49 19.22
CA SER A 105 11.45 -6.72 18.43
C SER A 105 10.89 -7.86 19.29
N MET A 106 9.67 -7.71 19.80
CA MET A 106 9.06 -8.58 20.83
C MET A 106 9.75 -8.55 22.21
N ALA A 107 10.97 -8.02 22.28
CA ALA A 107 11.70 -7.73 23.50
C ALA A 107 12.43 -6.39 23.37
N LYS A 108 12.96 -5.90 24.49
CA LYS A 108 13.83 -4.71 24.55
C LYS A 108 15.20 -5.09 24.00
N VAL A 109 15.45 -4.75 22.74
CA VAL A 109 16.68 -5.14 22.04
C VAL A 109 17.54 -3.90 21.76
N ASP A 110 18.85 -4.03 21.97
CA ASP A 110 19.81 -2.99 21.59
C ASP A 110 19.93 -2.90 20.06
N MET A 111 19.64 -1.72 19.53
CA MET A 111 19.60 -1.41 18.10
C MET A 111 20.96 -1.57 17.41
N TYR A 112 22.08 -1.49 18.14
CA TYR A 112 23.43 -1.46 17.57
C TYR A 112 24.12 -2.83 17.54
N HIS A 113 23.57 -3.83 18.24
CA HIS A 113 24.15 -5.18 18.31
C HIS A 113 23.57 -6.11 17.23
N TRP A 114 23.17 -7.32 17.62
CA TRP A 114 22.69 -8.38 16.71
C TRP A 114 21.48 -7.95 15.88
N TYR A 115 20.64 -7.04 16.41
CA TYR A 115 19.49 -6.51 15.69
C TYR A 115 19.91 -5.77 14.41
N ARG A 116 20.96 -4.95 14.49
CA ARG A 116 21.51 -4.25 13.33
C ARG A 116 22.00 -5.22 12.28
N VAL A 117 22.71 -6.27 12.71
CA VAL A 117 23.24 -7.30 11.82
C VAL A 117 22.10 -8.03 11.12
N GLY A 118 21.06 -8.43 11.86
CA GLY A 118 19.86 -9.02 11.28
C GLY A 118 19.21 -8.10 10.23
N TRP A 119 19.10 -6.80 10.52
CA TRP A 119 18.54 -5.85 9.58
C TRP A 119 19.39 -5.62 8.33
N LYS A 120 20.72 -5.64 8.43
CA LYS A 120 21.61 -5.60 7.26
C LYS A 120 21.32 -6.77 6.31
N ILE A 121 21.11 -7.96 6.87
CA ILE A 121 20.81 -9.19 6.11
C ILE A 121 19.43 -9.10 5.44
N VAL A 122 18.41 -8.56 6.14
CA VAL A 122 17.03 -8.47 5.61
C VAL A 122 16.86 -7.35 4.59
N VAL A 123 17.46 -6.17 4.82
CA VAL A 123 17.18 -4.99 3.99
C VAL A 123 17.73 -5.10 2.57
N ILE A 124 18.88 -5.76 2.37
CA ILE A 124 19.50 -5.93 1.05
C ILE A 124 18.60 -6.70 0.07
N PRO A 125 18.15 -7.94 0.37
CA PRO A 125 17.29 -8.67 -0.54
C PRO A 125 15.95 -7.96 -0.76
N CYS A 126 15.41 -7.27 0.24
CA CYS A 126 14.21 -6.44 0.07
C CYS A 126 14.45 -5.29 -0.92
N ALA A 127 15.57 -4.57 -0.84
CA ALA A 127 15.90 -3.48 -1.75
C ALA A 127 16.13 -3.97 -3.19
N ILE A 128 16.81 -5.11 -3.36
CA ILE A 128 17.01 -5.75 -4.66
C ILE A 128 15.66 -6.17 -5.26
N MET A 129 14.82 -6.86 -4.48
CA MET A 129 13.50 -7.30 -4.92
C MET A 129 12.60 -6.11 -5.31
N ALA A 130 12.57 -5.05 -4.50
CA ALA A 130 11.83 -3.83 -4.83
C ALA A 130 12.31 -3.20 -6.14
N THR A 131 13.63 -3.18 -6.38
CA THR A 131 14.22 -2.66 -7.63
C THR A 131 13.82 -3.50 -8.83
N ILE A 132 13.84 -4.83 -8.71
CA ILE A 132 13.41 -5.75 -9.79
C ILE A 132 11.92 -5.53 -10.13
N ILE A 133 11.06 -5.47 -9.11
CA ILE A 133 9.63 -5.21 -9.29
C ILE A 133 9.40 -3.86 -9.97
N PHE A 134 10.12 -2.82 -9.55
CA PHE A 134 10.05 -1.51 -10.18
C PHE A 134 10.43 -1.56 -11.66
N VAL A 135 11.57 -2.16 -12.01
CA VAL A 135 12.02 -2.28 -13.41
C VAL A 135 11.03 -3.10 -14.25
N ALA A 136 10.52 -4.22 -13.71
CA ALA A 136 9.51 -5.03 -14.39
C ALA A 136 8.22 -4.24 -14.63
N SER A 137 7.74 -3.51 -13.62
CA SER A 137 6.55 -2.67 -13.74
C SER A 137 6.73 -1.54 -14.76
N LEU A 138 7.89 -0.87 -14.76
CA LEU A 138 8.23 0.17 -15.71
C LEU A 138 8.29 -0.37 -17.14
N ARG A 139 8.90 -1.55 -17.34
CA ARG A 139 8.92 -2.23 -18.64
C ARG A 139 7.50 -2.54 -19.13
N MET A 140 6.64 -3.07 -18.26
CA MET A 140 5.24 -3.35 -18.60
C MET A 140 4.51 -2.07 -19.03
N VAL A 141 4.68 -0.97 -18.29
CA VAL A 141 4.09 0.34 -18.63
C VAL A 141 4.58 0.84 -19.99
N LEU A 142 5.90 0.79 -20.24
CA LEU A 142 6.47 1.21 -21.52
C LEU A 142 5.97 0.37 -22.70
N LEU A 143 5.74 -0.92 -22.50
CA LEU A 143 5.16 -1.80 -23.51
C LEU A 143 3.69 -1.44 -23.79
N LEU A 144 2.90 -1.11 -22.76
CA LEU A 144 1.51 -0.67 -22.91
C LEU A 144 1.42 0.68 -23.64
N LEU A 145 2.31 1.63 -23.36
CA LEU A 145 2.35 2.93 -24.03
C LEU A 145 2.73 2.83 -25.52
N LYS A 146 3.50 1.81 -25.91
CA LYS A 146 3.96 1.63 -27.30
C LYS A 146 2.90 1.07 -28.24
N LYS A 147 1.79 0.51 -27.76
CA LYS A 147 0.85 -0.26 -28.60
C LYS A 147 -0.59 0.27 -28.52
N PRO A 148 -0.97 1.23 -29.38
CA PRO A 148 -2.36 1.53 -29.65
C PRO A 148 -2.87 0.56 -30.72
N GLU A 149 -2.99 -0.73 -30.41
CA GLU A 149 -3.72 -1.66 -31.30
C GLU A 149 -5.16 -1.83 -30.81
N PRO A 150 -6.15 -1.83 -31.73
CA PRO A 150 -7.54 -2.06 -31.40
C PRO A 150 -7.71 -3.44 -30.76
N LYS A 151 -8.56 -3.51 -29.74
CA LYS A 151 -8.86 -4.69 -28.93
C LYS A 151 -9.12 -5.93 -29.79
N SER A 152 -8.14 -6.82 -29.90
CA SER A 152 -8.27 -8.07 -30.65
C SER A 152 -9.01 -9.13 -29.82
N GLU A 153 -9.55 -10.16 -30.46
CA GLU A 153 -10.20 -11.31 -29.81
C GLU A 153 -9.36 -11.95 -28.69
N SER A 154 -8.03 -11.77 -28.72
CA SER A 154 -7.11 -12.20 -27.67
C SER A 154 -7.41 -11.57 -26.30
N GLU A 155 -7.93 -10.33 -26.26
CA GLU A 155 -8.27 -9.64 -25.00
C GLU A 155 -9.47 -10.30 -24.31
N LYS A 156 -10.42 -10.85 -25.09
CA LYS A 156 -11.56 -11.63 -24.56
C LYS A 156 -11.11 -12.98 -24.01
N ALA A 157 -10.13 -13.63 -24.64
CA ALA A 157 -9.55 -14.87 -24.14
C ALA A 157 -8.77 -14.67 -22.82
N MET A 158 -8.07 -13.53 -22.69
CA MET A 158 -7.35 -13.18 -21.46
C MET A 158 -8.31 -12.85 -20.31
N GLU A 159 -9.44 -12.19 -20.57
CA GLU A 159 -10.49 -11.96 -19.57
C GLU A 159 -11.09 -13.27 -19.01
N ALA A 160 -11.29 -14.26 -19.89
CA ALA A 160 -11.77 -15.59 -19.47
C ALA A 160 -10.77 -16.29 -18.53
N GLN A 161 -9.46 -16.14 -18.78
CA GLN A 161 -8.42 -16.75 -17.96
C GLN A 161 -8.27 -16.06 -16.59
N ILE A 162 -8.45 -14.74 -16.52
CA ILE A 162 -8.45 -13.96 -15.27
C ILE A 162 -9.67 -14.32 -14.38
N SER A 163 -10.79 -14.72 -14.98
CA SER A 163 -12.00 -15.09 -14.23
C SER A 163 -11.81 -16.35 -13.36
N GLY A 164 -10.98 -17.31 -13.79
CA GLY A 164 -10.69 -18.54 -13.05
C GLY A 164 -9.90 -18.34 -11.75
N VAL A 165 -9.09 -17.27 -11.69
CA VAL A 165 -8.30 -16.90 -10.50
C VAL A 165 -9.18 -16.31 -9.38
N LYS A 166 -10.42 -15.88 -9.70
CA LYS A 166 -11.31 -15.18 -8.75
C LYS A 166 -11.84 -16.06 -7.61
N SER A 167 -11.84 -17.39 -7.73
CA SER A 167 -12.42 -18.28 -6.70
C SER A 167 -11.50 -18.51 -5.49
N TYR A 168 -10.19 -18.62 -5.70
CA TYR A 168 -9.19 -18.70 -4.61
C TYR A 168 -8.95 -17.35 -3.91
N SER A 169 -9.49 -16.25 -4.43
CA SER A 169 -9.14 -14.91 -3.96
C SER A 169 -9.77 -14.54 -2.63
N LYS A 170 -10.94 -15.10 -2.25
CA LYS A 170 -11.67 -14.64 -1.03
C LYS A 170 -10.91 -14.93 0.26
N TYR A 171 -10.41 -16.16 0.44
CA TYR A 171 -9.66 -16.53 1.64
C TYR A 171 -8.31 -15.84 1.69
N ILE A 172 -7.62 -15.72 0.55
CA ILE A 172 -6.35 -14.99 0.45
C ILE A 172 -6.56 -13.51 0.77
N LEU A 173 -7.61 -12.88 0.22
CA LEU A 173 -7.95 -11.49 0.50
C LEU A 173 -8.30 -11.27 1.97
N LEU A 174 -9.07 -12.17 2.57
CA LEU A 174 -9.38 -12.13 4.00
C LEU A 174 -8.11 -12.27 4.85
N ALA A 175 -7.24 -13.24 4.54
CA ALA A 175 -5.97 -13.44 5.24
C ALA A 175 -5.06 -12.22 5.11
N LEU A 176 -4.93 -11.64 3.91
CA LEU A 176 -4.19 -10.39 3.69
C LEU A 176 -4.80 -9.23 4.49
N THR A 177 -6.12 -9.15 4.58
CA THR A 177 -6.80 -8.11 5.35
C THR A 177 -6.50 -8.26 6.84
N ILE A 178 -6.63 -9.46 7.40
CA ILE A 178 -6.28 -9.75 8.79
C ILE A 178 -4.80 -9.44 9.05
N PHE A 179 -3.91 -9.85 8.13
CA PHE A 179 -2.50 -9.56 8.22
C PHE A 179 -2.20 -8.06 8.25
N LYS A 180 -2.92 -7.24 7.47
CA LYS A 180 -2.79 -5.78 7.52
C LYS A 180 -3.16 -5.20 8.89
N PHE A 181 -4.24 -5.67 9.51
CA PHE A 181 -4.61 -5.26 10.87
C PHE A 181 -3.57 -5.68 11.89
N PHE A 182 -3.02 -6.90 11.75
CA PHE A 182 -1.94 -7.37 12.61
C PHE A 182 -0.68 -6.51 12.47
N VAL A 183 -0.23 -6.24 11.23
CA VAL A 183 0.92 -5.37 10.95
C VAL A 183 0.69 -3.98 11.53
N LEU A 184 -0.49 -3.39 11.35
CA LEU A 184 -0.82 -2.09 11.92
C LEU A 184 -0.74 -2.09 13.44
N GLY A 185 -1.38 -3.06 14.11
CA GLY A 185 -1.34 -3.19 15.57
C GLY A 185 0.09 -3.42 16.08
N PHE A 186 0.87 -4.24 15.38
CA PHE A 186 2.27 -4.47 15.68
C PHE A 186 3.11 -3.20 15.53
N THR A 187 2.91 -2.42 14.46
CA THR A 187 3.62 -1.14 14.25
C THR A 187 3.30 -0.15 15.36
N VAL A 188 2.01 0.00 15.72
CA VAL A 188 1.60 0.90 16.82
C VAL A 188 2.23 0.47 18.15
N ALA A 189 2.11 -0.81 18.51
CA ALA A 189 2.71 -1.34 19.74
C ALA A 189 4.23 -1.17 19.76
N SER A 190 4.90 -1.40 18.61
CA SER A 190 6.33 -1.21 18.44
C SER A 190 6.74 0.24 18.67
N THR A 191 6.06 1.20 18.03
CA THR A 191 6.34 2.63 18.19
C THR A 191 6.15 3.09 19.63
N GLU A 192 5.05 2.70 20.28
CA GLU A 192 4.78 3.04 21.69
C GLU A 192 5.85 2.49 22.64
N LEU A 193 6.28 1.24 22.43
CA LEU A 193 7.32 0.62 23.25
C LEU A 193 8.69 1.26 23.00
N ILE A 194 9.02 1.65 21.76
CA ILE A 194 10.23 2.41 21.45
C ILE A 194 10.21 3.76 22.19
N ILE A 195 9.09 4.49 22.14
CA ILE A 195 8.94 5.77 22.86
C ILE A 195 9.17 5.57 24.36
N ARG A 196 8.51 4.58 24.96
CA ARG A 196 8.61 4.29 26.40
C ARG A 196 10.00 3.84 26.83
N TRP A 197 10.63 2.95 26.06
CA TRP A 197 11.93 2.37 26.41
C TRP A 197 13.11 3.31 26.20
N ASN A 198 12.97 4.32 25.33
CA ASN A 198 13.98 5.34 25.10
C ASN A 198 13.67 6.66 25.81
N HIS A 199 12.62 6.69 26.64
CA HIS A 199 12.19 7.88 27.37
C HIS A 199 12.03 9.11 26.48
N ILE A 200 11.49 8.94 25.28
CA ILE A 200 11.24 10.06 24.36
C ILE A 200 10.13 10.89 24.99
N GLN A 201 10.46 12.12 25.40
CA GLN A 201 9.53 13.05 26.05
C GLN A 201 8.90 13.99 25.01
N ASN A 202 7.82 14.69 25.39
CA ASN A 202 7.12 15.66 24.54
C ASN A 202 6.53 15.10 23.25
N VAL A 203 6.45 13.78 23.12
CA VAL A 203 5.73 13.08 22.04
C VAL A 203 4.33 12.64 22.44
N ASN A 204 3.82 13.07 23.60
CA ASN A 204 2.42 12.82 24.00
C ASN A 204 1.60 14.11 24.05
N SER A 205 2.17 15.24 23.60
CA SER A 205 1.47 16.51 23.53
C SER A 205 0.90 16.71 22.12
N ILE A 206 -0.43 16.73 22.04
CA ILE A 206 -1.18 16.99 20.80
C ILE A 206 -0.76 18.34 20.16
N GLY A 207 -0.23 19.27 20.95
CA GLY A 207 0.27 20.57 20.49
C GLY A 207 1.56 20.51 19.65
N GLY A 208 2.25 19.37 19.58
CA GLY A 208 3.42 19.19 18.73
C GLY A 208 3.04 19.08 17.25
N THR A 209 3.67 19.88 16.38
CA THR A 209 3.45 19.85 14.93
C THR A 209 3.59 18.45 14.32
N GLY A 210 4.50 17.63 14.87
CA GLY A 210 4.73 16.25 14.44
C GLY A 210 3.57 15.29 14.70
N GLN A 211 2.67 15.59 15.65
CA GLN A 211 1.49 14.77 15.95
C GLN A 211 0.22 15.35 15.34
N LEU A 212 0.13 16.68 15.31
CA LEU A 212 -1.03 17.39 14.79
C LEU A 212 -1.27 17.07 13.31
N ILE A 213 -0.22 17.03 12.49
CA ILE A 213 -0.36 16.76 11.05
C ILE A 213 -0.90 15.33 10.80
N PRO A 214 -0.28 14.25 11.31
CA PRO A 214 -0.85 12.91 11.18
C PRO A 214 -2.27 12.78 11.75
N LEU A 215 -2.57 13.45 12.88
CA LEU A 215 -3.90 13.45 13.48
C LEU A 215 -4.95 14.08 12.55
N ILE A 216 -4.67 15.27 12.00
CA ILE A 216 -5.56 15.93 11.06
C ILE A 216 -5.78 15.06 9.82
N VAL A 217 -4.71 14.49 9.26
CA VAL A 217 -4.80 13.61 8.08
C VAL A 217 -5.65 12.37 8.39
N ALA A 218 -5.46 11.75 9.55
CA ALA A 218 -6.24 10.60 9.99
C ALA A 218 -7.71 10.95 10.20
N CYS A 219 -8.02 12.09 10.85
CA CYS A 219 -9.38 12.58 11.03
C CYS A 219 -10.07 12.86 9.69
N LEU A 220 -9.40 13.54 8.75
CA LEU A 220 -9.94 13.81 7.42
C LEU A 220 -10.18 12.51 6.63
N ALA A 221 -9.25 11.56 6.70
CA ALA A 221 -9.42 10.24 6.09
C ALA A 221 -10.61 9.48 6.70
N PHE A 222 -10.78 9.55 8.03
CA PHE A 222 -11.89 8.93 8.74
C PHE A 222 -13.23 9.58 8.37
N ILE A 223 -13.32 10.91 8.35
CA ILE A 223 -14.51 11.65 7.91
C ILE A 223 -14.89 11.26 6.48
N ARG A 224 -13.90 11.17 5.58
CA ARG A 224 -14.14 10.73 4.19
C ARG A 224 -14.65 9.29 4.11
N LEU A 225 -14.12 8.38 4.94
CA LEU A 225 -14.58 7.00 5.02
C LEU A 225 -16.03 6.94 5.50
N LEU A 226 -16.37 7.66 6.57
CA LEU A 226 -17.73 7.76 7.08
C LEU A 226 -18.67 8.33 6.02
N TYR A 227 -18.28 9.41 5.34
CA TYR A 227 -19.05 10.00 4.27
C TYR A 227 -19.37 8.97 3.18
N LYS A 228 -18.35 8.25 2.67
CA LYS A 228 -18.53 7.19 1.65
C LYS A 228 -19.45 6.08 2.16
N PHE A 229 -19.25 5.63 3.40
CA PHE A 229 -20.08 4.60 4.02
C PHE A 229 -21.57 5.01 4.08
N PHE A 230 -21.86 6.23 4.51
CA PHE A 230 -23.23 6.74 4.59
C PHE A 230 -23.85 6.96 3.20
N THR A 231 -23.10 7.46 2.22
CA THR A 231 -23.61 7.59 0.85
C THR A 231 -23.90 6.23 0.21
N ASP A 232 -23.03 5.24 0.42
CA ASP A 232 -23.22 3.89 -0.09
C ASP A 232 -24.42 3.20 0.58
N PHE A 233 -24.57 3.38 1.90
CA PHE A 233 -25.71 2.87 2.64
C PHE A 233 -27.03 3.49 2.16
N LYS A 234 -27.05 4.82 1.94
CA LYS A 234 -28.21 5.53 1.39
C LYS A 234 -28.59 5.02 0.00
N ASN A 235 -27.61 4.79 -0.87
CA ASN A 235 -27.83 4.30 -2.23
C ASN A 235 -28.27 2.82 -2.29
N ARG A 236 -28.00 2.03 -1.24
CA ARG A 236 -28.49 0.64 -1.11
C ARG A 236 -29.92 0.54 -0.60
N SER A 237 -30.59 1.67 -0.31
CA SER A 237 -32.01 1.64 0.05
C SER A 237 -32.76 0.86 -1.04
N PRO A 238 -33.53 -0.17 -0.66
CA PRO A 238 -34.10 -1.11 -1.61
C PRO A 238 -34.90 -0.33 -2.65
N SER A 239 -34.53 -0.50 -3.92
CA SER A 239 -35.39 -0.06 -5.01
C SER A 239 -36.79 -0.58 -4.68
N PRO A 240 -37.83 0.29 -4.70
CA PRO A 240 -39.19 -0.17 -4.48
C PRO A 240 -39.38 -1.38 -5.37
N ILE A 241 -39.85 -2.49 -4.80
CA ILE A 241 -40.13 -3.72 -5.53
C ILE A 241 -41.08 -3.29 -6.65
N VAL A 242 -40.53 -3.04 -7.84
CA VAL A 242 -41.32 -2.78 -9.04
C VAL A 242 -42.02 -4.10 -9.23
N GLY A 243 -43.29 -4.13 -8.81
CA GLY A 243 -44.11 -5.31 -8.82
C GLY A 243 -43.91 -6.00 -10.15
N SER A 244 -43.50 -7.26 -10.08
CA SER A 244 -43.29 -8.14 -11.22
C SER A 244 -44.31 -7.80 -12.29
N GLN A 245 -43.88 -7.05 -13.32
CA GLN A 245 -44.61 -7.04 -14.57
C GLN A 245 -44.44 -8.47 -15.06
N VAL A 246 -45.50 -9.25 -14.87
CA VAL A 246 -45.67 -10.54 -15.50
C VAL A 246 -45.58 -10.25 -16.99
N ASP A 247 -44.43 -10.56 -17.58
CA ASP A 247 -44.29 -10.53 -19.04
C ASP A 247 -45.42 -11.41 -19.60
N PRO A 248 -46.34 -10.84 -20.38
CA PRO A 248 -47.40 -11.62 -20.99
C PRO A 248 -46.74 -12.63 -21.94
N LYS A 249 -46.84 -13.91 -21.58
CA LYS A 249 -46.62 -15.10 -22.41
C LYS A 249 -45.80 -14.83 -23.67
N VAL A 250 -44.49 -15.06 -23.58
CA VAL A 250 -43.71 -15.42 -24.76
C VAL A 250 -44.27 -16.74 -25.27
N ASP A 251 -45.08 -16.66 -26.33
CA ASP A 251 -45.52 -17.84 -27.08
C ASP A 251 -44.26 -18.58 -27.54
N VAL A 252 -44.02 -19.73 -26.93
CA VAL A 252 -42.97 -20.66 -27.33
C VAL A 252 -43.36 -21.17 -28.70
N GLY A 253 -42.76 -20.56 -29.73
CA GLY A 253 -42.84 -21.02 -31.10
C GLY A 253 -42.48 -22.50 -31.17
N VAL A 254 -43.47 -23.30 -31.55
CA VAL A 254 -43.33 -24.73 -31.83
C VAL A 254 -42.22 -24.90 -32.88
N PRO A 255 -41.17 -25.70 -32.61
CA PRO A 255 -40.12 -25.93 -33.59
C PRO A 255 -40.70 -26.59 -34.84
N ALA A 256 -40.39 -26.01 -36.00
CA ALA A 256 -40.77 -26.54 -37.29
C ALA A 256 -40.25 -27.97 -37.47
N LYS A 257 -41.16 -28.83 -37.92
CA LYS A 257 -40.92 -30.25 -38.22
C LYS A 257 -39.88 -30.34 -39.35
N PRO A 258 -38.81 -31.16 -39.23
CA PRO A 258 -37.83 -31.33 -40.30
C PRO A 258 -38.50 -31.94 -41.54
N GLU A 259 -38.25 -31.33 -42.71
CA GLU A 259 -38.62 -31.86 -44.01
C GLU A 259 -37.78 -33.09 -44.35
N ASP A 260 -38.45 -34.18 -44.74
CA ASP A 260 -37.87 -35.43 -45.24
C ASP A 260 -37.25 -35.19 -46.64
N PRO A 261 -35.93 -35.40 -46.83
CA PRO A 261 -35.29 -35.32 -48.12
C PRO A 261 -35.24 -36.71 -48.76
N ASP A 262 -36.37 -37.24 -49.26
CA ASP A 262 -36.28 -38.47 -50.06
C ASP A 262 -37.51 -38.71 -50.96
N LYS A 263 -37.58 -38.01 -52.11
CA LYS A 263 -38.33 -38.44 -53.30
C LYS A 263 -37.72 -37.89 -54.59
N SER A 264 -36.73 -38.58 -55.12
CA SER A 264 -36.38 -38.53 -56.54
C SER A 264 -35.82 -39.88 -56.98
N ALA A 265 -36.72 -40.73 -57.49
CA ALA A 265 -36.47 -41.81 -58.44
C ALA A 265 -37.73 -41.99 -59.29
#